data_AF-A0A7C2SQ93-F1
#
_entry.id   AF-A0A7C2SQ93-F1
#
_cell.length_a   1.000
_cell.length_b   1.000
_cell.length_c   1.000
_cell.angle_alpha   90.00
_cell.angle_beta   90.00
_cell.angle_gamma   90.00
#
_symmetry.space_group_name_H-M   'P 1'
#
loop_
_entity.id
_entity.type
_entity.pdbx_description
1 polymer ?
#
loop_
_entity_poly.entity_id
_entity_poly.type
_entity_poly.pdbx_seq_one_letter_code
_entity_poly.pdbx_strand_id
1 'polypeptide(L)'
;MRSRSTSGWRRIKSSRRRRFTKSCTRWERVRRRPSAERPASRSSASTRTPSGSRNPGSPSSARPVRRTAAASSRAASSRTRRRAGASPSAFRIRTARGSRGRARSSMWTGGASRARLRAHRSRGRGFRVAPRRSRVARPPRACQLARMPTPEPAAPATDPAGAPPARDVPAPRRARGALLLAVGALALGLLAGEGILRVAFPAGFHAPFGNRTFPWLSYDGVVAWSNQPGYQHPSFAIDARRLVVGPQGWPSQGAVHVLCLGDSRTFGIWYDGAYRFDAWPAALQRRADRAGLSVAVRNAGTVGYSAAKGLRLWAVRLADLDSDVVVAAFGLNDHAAAWNPAYALREPASRAARAALRAAASTRWGEGLLFAWRRAAFGRRDLAQLPAGAREALAGLNAPQPWHTLDEYERHLALLAAEARARAAKLLFLSIPLRPLELGENETAAPNRALYYAMLGARDLEDLHRVNARYRDALAAVAAREGVPLLDGDAAFRAWRARHPGEALFSSEDLVHPNRRGADVLAASVLARLRELGWLEASAPGSHGR
;
A
#
# COMPACT_ATOMS: atom_id res chain seq x y z
N MET A 1 -28.59 57.45 63.13
CA MET A 1 -27.84 56.48 63.96
C MET A 1 -27.11 55.50 63.05
N ARG A 2 -25.85 55.21 63.41
CA ARG A 2 -24.91 54.15 62.97
C ARG A 2 -25.60 52.83 62.55
N SER A 3 -25.06 51.84 61.82
CA SER A 3 -23.85 51.56 61.03
C SER A 3 -23.88 50.04 60.73
N ARG A 4 -23.25 49.58 59.62
CA ARG A 4 -22.62 48.23 59.47
C ARG A 4 -23.60 47.02 59.45
N SER A 5 -23.31 45.84 58.89
CA SER A 5 -22.14 45.22 58.26
C SER A 5 -22.57 43.96 57.49
N THR A 6 -21.82 43.68 56.44
CA THR A 6 -21.69 42.47 55.60
C THR A 6 -21.51 41.13 56.33
N SER A 7 -21.95 40.01 55.72
CA SER A 7 -21.11 38.82 55.43
C SER A 7 -21.93 37.68 54.79
N GLY A 8 -21.31 36.90 53.86
CA GLY A 8 -21.93 35.66 53.37
C GLY A 8 -21.49 35.05 52.04
N TRP A 9 -20.26 35.25 51.53
CA TRP A 9 -19.75 34.52 50.36
C TRP A 9 -19.12 33.18 50.76
N ARG A 10 -19.66 32.05 50.27
CA ARG A 10 -19.04 30.72 50.38
C ARG A 10 -17.99 30.51 49.30
N ARG A 11 -16.75 30.24 49.74
CA ARG A 11 -15.59 29.87 48.93
C ARG A 11 -15.38 28.36 49.06
N ILE A 12 -15.53 27.58 47.99
CA ILE A 12 -15.15 26.17 47.97
C ILE A 12 -13.64 26.08 47.73
N LYS A 13 -12.92 25.57 48.74
CA LYS A 13 -11.46 25.35 48.71
C LYS A 13 -11.14 24.07 47.95
N SER A 14 -10.19 24.18 47.02
CA SER A 14 -9.42 23.08 46.45
C SER A 14 -8.33 22.64 47.43
N SER A 15 -8.27 21.34 47.76
CA SER A 15 -7.06 20.72 48.30
C SER A 15 -7.09 19.21 48.09
N ARG A 16 -6.13 18.71 47.31
CA ARG A 16 -5.39 17.43 47.48
C ARG A 16 -4.70 17.06 46.16
N ARG A 17 -3.46 17.52 46.02
CA ARG A 17 -2.43 16.80 45.25
C ARG A 17 -1.12 16.90 46.01
N ARG A 18 -0.66 15.77 46.55
CA ARG A 18 0.74 15.55 46.91
C ARG A 18 1.09 14.09 46.65
N ARG A 19 2.26 13.94 45.99
CA ARG A 19 3.18 12.80 45.95
C ARG A 19 2.75 11.58 45.13
N PHE A 20 3.33 11.46 43.93
CA PHE A 20 4.18 10.32 43.57
C PHE A 20 5.21 10.82 42.54
N THR A 21 6.46 10.91 42.95
CA THR A 21 7.65 11.02 42.09
C THR A 21 8.54 9.83 42.39
N LYS A 22 9.34 9.46 41.38
CA LYS A 22 10.43 8.47 41.35
C LYS A 22 10.06 7.08 40.83
N SER A 23 10.23 6.90 39.52
CA SER A 23 11.09 5.85 38.93
C SER A 23 10.87 5.79 37.42
N CYS A 24 11.87 6.20 36.63
CA CYS A 24 12.25 5.66 35.31
C CYS A 24 13.10 6.68 34.53
N THR A 25 14.39 6.74 34.86
CA THR A 25 15.43 7.25 33.95
C THR A 25 16.62 6.29 34.06
N ARG A 26 16.63 5.26 33.21
CA ARG A 26 17.83 4.43 33.02
C ARG A 26 17.85 3.76 31.65
N TRP A 27 17.81 4.53 30.55
CA TRP A 27 18.25 4.07 29.22
C TRP A 27 18.69 5.28 28.40
N GLU A 28 19.82 5.88 28.79
CA GLU A 28 20.53 6.85 27.96
C GLU A 28 21.99 6.95 28.42
N ARG A 29 22.81 5.96 28.03
CA ARG A 29 24.27 6.09 28.13
C ARG A 29 25.03 5.09 27.26
N VAL A 30 24.88 5.18 25.93
CA VAL A 30 25.93 4.73 25.01
C VAL A 30 25.94 5.66 23.79
N ARG A 31 26.75 6.72 23.84
CA ARG A 31 27.54 7.22 22.71
C ARG A 31 28.45 8.37 23.12
N ARG A 32 29.64 8.36 22.51
CA ARG A 32 30.71 9.38 22.44
C ARG A 32 31.79 9.31 23.53
N ARG A 33 32.84 8.53 23.24
CA ARG A 33 34.22 8.89 23.62
C ARG A 33 34.80 9.79 22.51
N PRO A 34 35.46 10.91 22.84
CA PRO A 34 36.30 11.64 21.91
C PRO A 34 37.72 11.03 21.92
N SER A 35 38.25 10.74 20.73
CA SER A 35 39.66 10.39 20.53
C SER A 35 40.48 11.68 20.38
N ALA A 36 41.43 11.87 21.29
CA ALA A 36 42.43 12.92 21.26
C ALA A 36 43.62 12.52 20.36
N GLU A 37 44.18 13.55 19.68
CA GLU A 37 45.61 13.87 19.41
C GLU A 37 46.61 12.71 19.25
N ARG A 38 47.54 12.64 18.28
CA ARG A 38 48.39 13.59 17.49
C ARG A 38 49.30 12.68 16.57
N PRO A 39 50.31 13.13 15.78
CA PRO A 39 50.69 14.48 15.34
C PRO A 39 51.04 14.63 13.83
N ALA A 40 51.12 15.91 13.43
CA ALA A 40 51.96 16.56 12.42
C ALA A 40 52.72 15.75 11.34
N SER A 41 52.50 16.15 10.08
CA SER A 41 53.61 16.43 9.15
C SER A 41 53.25 17.57 8.20
N ARG A 42 54.31 18.30 7.83
CA ARG A 42 54.41 19.62 7.19
C ARG A 42 54.14 19.60 5.68
N SER A 43 54.09 20.83 5.14
CA SER A 43 54.39 21.29 3.77
C SER A 43 53.21 21.20 2.78
N SER A 44 52.99 22.10 1.84
CA SER A 44 53.33 23.50 1.57
C SER A 44 52.75 23.78 0.18
N ALA A 45 52.21 24.99 -0.04
CA ALA A 45 52.13 25.71 -1.31
C ALA A 45 51.71 24.97 -2.61
N SER A 46 50.69 25.51 -3.28
CA SER A 46 50.87 26.26 -4.54
C SER A 46 49.64 26.14 -5.46
N THR A 47 49.12 27.30 -5.80
CA THR A 47 48.33 27.61 -6.98
C THR A 47 49.03 27.17 -8.27
N ARG A 48 48.26 26.63 -9.24
CA ARG A 48 48.30 27.01 -10.69
C ARG A 48 47.39 26.12 -11.55
N THR A 49 46.49 26.78 -12.28
CA THR A 49 45.95 26.39 -13.59
C THR A 49 47.04 26.40 -14.67
N PRO A 50 46.92 25.58 -15.73
CA PRO A 50 46.57 26.09 -17.08
C PRO A 50 45.67 25.09 -17.86
N SER A 51 44.63 25.47 -18.63
CA SER A 51 44.61 26.07 -19.99
C SER A 51 45.44 25.37 -21.09
N GLY A 52 44.79 25.05 -22.21
CA GLY A 52 45.36 24.56 -23.48
C GLY A 52 44.58 23.35 -24.03
N SER A 53 43.54 23.50 -24.86
CA SER A 53 43.52 23.78 -26.31
C SER A 53 44.41 22.87 -27.17
N ARG A 54 43.80 21.98 -27.96
CA ARG A 54 43.91 21.86 -29.45
C ARG A 54 43.48 20.46 -29.93
N ASN A 55 42.39 20.44 -30.70
CA ASN A 55 42.15 19.54 -31.84
C ASN A 55 42.84 20.17 -33.08
N PRO A 56 42.91 19.58 -34.31
CA PRO A 56 42.36 18.30 -34.79
C PRO A 56 43.34 17.46 -35.66
N GLY A 57 42.93 16.27 -36.11
CA GLY A 57 43.65 15.54 -37.15
C GLY A 57 43.12 14.13 -37.45
N SER A 58 42.23 14.03 -38.44
CA SER A 58 42.00 12.85 -39.31
C SER A 58 42.48 13.25 -40.71
N PRO A 59 42.92 12.35 -41.64
CA PRO A 59 42.07 11.26 -42.16
C PRO A 59 42.81 10.03 -42.77
N SER A 60 42.01 9.20 -43.46
CA SER A 60 42.36 8.16 -44.45
C SER A 60 42.66 6.76 -43.88
N SER A 61 42.30 5.63 -44.51
CA SER A 61 41.52 5.32 -45.72
C SER A 61 41.41 3.78 -45.81
N ALA A 62 40.43 3.27 -46.58
CA ALA A 62 40.42 2.04 -47.42
C ALA A 62 41.04 0.72 -46.89
N ARG A 63 40.53 -0.49 -47.09
CA ARG A 63 39.54 -1.12 -48.00
C ARG A 63 39.34 -2.59 -47.51
N PRO A 64 38.36 -3.35 -48.06
CA PRO A 64 37.90 -4.63 -47.52
C PRO A 64 38.48 -5.86 -48.23
N VAL A 65 38.44 -7.03 -47.57
CA VAL A 65 38.66 -8.33 -48.22
C VAL A 65 37.44 -9.24 -48.01
N ARG A 66 36.79 -9.57 -49.13
CA ARG A 66 35.88 -10.71 -49.31
C ARG A 66 36.68 -12.03 -49.17
N ARG A 67 36.05 -13.09 -48.66
CA ARG A 67 35.59 -14.26 -49.45
C ARG A 67 35.27 -15.51 -48.61
N THR A 68 34.13 -16.11 -48.96
CA THR A 68 33.84 -17.56 -49.11
C THR A 68 33.99 -18.48 -47.90
N ALA A 69 32.91 -19.08 -47.38
CA ALA A 69 32.07 -20.16 -47.93
C ALA A 69 32.52 -21.56 -47.47
N ALA A 70 31.53 -22.45 -47.46
CA ALA A 70 31.58 -23.91 -47.40
C ALA A 70 31.20 -24.56 -46.06
N ALA A 71 30.08 -25.28 -46.17
CA ALA A 71 29.48 -26.22 -45.25
C ALA A 71 30.15 -27.59 -45.31
N SER A 72 30.02 -28.36 -44.22
CA SER A 72 29.91 -29.84 -44.21
C SER A 72 29.87 -30.28 -42.73
N SER A 73 28.74 -30.70 -42.18
CA SER A 73 28.24 -32.08 -42.16
C SER A 73 29.31 -33.14 -41.83
N ARG A 74 29.20 -33.77 -40.64
CA ARG A 74 29.15 -35.23 -40.49
C ARG A 74 28.92 -35.67 -39.04
N ALA A 75 28.06 -36.66 -38.94
CA ALA A 75 27.72 -37.45 -37.78
C ALA A 75 28.74 -38.60 -37.53
N ALA A 76 28.45 -39.38 -36.47
CA ALA A 76 28.97 -40.71 -36.07
C ALA A 76 29.82 -40.64 -34.79
N SER A 77 29.29 -40.99 -33.60
CA SER A 77 28.90 -42.31 -33.06
C SER A 77 30.00 -43.01 -32.27
N SER A 78 29.64 -43.37 -31.04
CA SER A 78 30.08 -44.53 -30.24
C SER A 78 31.55 -44.67 -29.83
N ARG A 79 31.80 -44.73 -28.50
CA ARG A 79 32.11 -46.00 -27.81
C ARG A 79 32.29 -45.82 -26.30
N THR A 80 31.42 -46.54 -25.59
CA THR A 80 31.61 -47.29 -24.35
C THR A 80 33.05 -47.42 -23.81
N ARG A 81 33.24 -47.07 -22.53
CA ARG A 81 34.06 -47.84 -21.59
C ARG A 81 33.46 -47.80 -20.18
N ARG A 82 32.95 -48.96 -19.75
CA ARG A 82 32.76 -49.34 -18.35
C ARG A 82 34.14 -49.40 -17.66
N ARG A 83 34.24 -48.89 -16.43
CA ARG A 83 34.96 -49.56 -15.34
C ARG A 83 34.33 -49.20 -14.01
N ALA A 84 34.02 -50.24 -13.25
CA ALA A 84 33.47 -50.22 -11.91
C ALA A 84 34.60 -50.06 -10.87
N GLY A 85 34.21 -49.64 -9.66
CA GLY A 85 34.89 -50.00 -8.42
C GLY A 85 35.41 -48.84 -7.59
N ALA A 86 34.68 -48.48 -6.52
CA ALA A 86 35.13 -48.52 -5.12
C ALA A 86 34.36 -47.51 -4.24
N SER A 87 33.94 -48.01 -3.07
CA SER A 87 33.06 -47.40 -2.07
C SER A 87 33.60 -46.14 -1.36
N PRO A 88 32.71 -45.38 -0.68
CA PRO A 88 33.01 -44.09 -0.07
C PRO A 88 33.59 -44.23 1.35
N SER A 89 34.58 -43.39 1.65
CA SER A 89 35.14 -43.17 2.98
C SER A 89 34.18 -42.38 3.87
N ALA A 90 33.87 -42.95 5.03
CA ALA A 90 33.07 -42.38 6.10
C ALA A 90 33.72 -41.15 6.74
N PHE A 91 32.98 -40.05 6.83
CA PHE A 91 33.35 -38.87 7.61
C PHE A 91 32.83 -39.04 9.05
N ARG A 92 33.74 -39.30 10.00
CA ARG A 92 33.48 -39.34 11.45
C ARG A 92 33.35 -37.91 11.97
N ILE A 93 32.18 -37.54 12.49
CA ILE A 93 32.03 -36.38 13.37
C ILE A 93 31.99 -36.88 14.82
N ARG A 94 32.96 -36.41 15.61
CA ARG A 94 33.08 -36.58 17.06
C ARG A 94 31.90 -35.92 17.77
N THR A 95 31.14 -36.72 18.53
CA THR A 95 30.17 -36.23 19.52
C THR A 95 30.90 -35.83 20.80
N ALA A 96 30.77 -34.56 21.21
CA ALA A 96 31.19 -34.10 22.53
C ALA A 96 30.05 -34.31 23.54
N ARG A 97 30.40 -34.98 24.65
CA ARG A 97 29.60 -35.19 25.86
C ARG A 97 29.65 -33.93 26.76
N GLY A 98 28.52 -33.62 27.40
CA GLY A 98 28.39 -32.71 28.54
C GLY A 98 27.09 -31.92 28.40
N SER A 99 26.22 -31.74 29.39
CA SER A 99 26.18 -32.13 30.79
C SER A 99 24.71 -32.06 31.24
N ARG A 100 24.36 -32.90 32.22
CA ARG A 100 23.02 -33.11 32.76
C ARG A 100 22.45 -31.85 33.43
N GLY A 101 21.25 -31.45 33.03
CA GLY A 101 20.37 -30.57 33.79
C GLY A 101 19.02 -31.28 34.00
N ARG A 102 18.80 -31.83 35.20
CA ARG A 102 17.52 -32.41 35.62
C ARG A 102 16.54 -31.28 35.94
N ALA A 103 15.44 -31.18 35.22
CA ALA A 103 14.24 -30.48 35.67
C ALA A 103 13.13 -31.52 35.80
N ARG A 104 12.67 -31.70 37.05
CA ARG A 104 11.54 -32.55 37.41
C ARG A 104 10.25 -31.89 36.90
N SER A 105 9.53 -32.56 36.00
CA SER A 105 8.12 -32.27 35.75
C SER A 105 7.27 -33.35 36.43
N SER A 106 6.49 -32.88 37.39
CA SER A 106 5.50 -33.63 38.15
C SER A 106 4.43 -34.21 37.23
N MET A 107 4.21 -35.51 37.39
CA MET A 107 3.04 -36.23 36.90
C MET A 107 1.75 -35.57 37.41
N TRP A 108 0.87 -35.24 36.48
CA TRP A 108 -0.55 -35.06 36.75
C TRP A 108 -1.28 -36.13 35.95
N THR A 109 -1.72 -37.17 36.64
CA THR A 109 -2.57 -38.23 36.12
C THR A 109 -4.03 -37.75 36.15
N GLY A 110 -4.50 -37.20 35.02
CA GLY A 110 -5.90 -36.94 34.77
C GLY A 110 -6.47 -38.04 33.88
N GLY A 111 -7.25 -38.96 34.46
CA GLY A 111 -7.95 -40.01 33.73
C GLY A 111 -9.04 -39.41 32.82
N ALA A 112 -9.05 -39.82 31.55
CA ALA A 112 -10.12 -39.53 30.62
C ALA A 112 -10.78 -40.84 30.18
N SER A 113 -12.02 -40.99 30.62
CA SER A 113 -12.94 -42.09 30.37
C SER A 113 -13.22 -42.27 28.88
N ARG A 114 -13.17 -43.52 28.44
CA ARG A 114 -13.60 -43.96 27.10
C ARG A 114 -15.11 -43.75 26.94
N ALA A 115 -15.53 -42.73 26.19
CA ALA A 115 -16.88 -42.64 25.66
C ALA A 115 -16.90 -43.17 24.22
N ARG A 116 -17.58 -44.31 24.04
CA ARG A 116 -17.84 -44.95 22.75
C ARG A 116 -18.81 -44.06 21.95
N LEU A 117 -18.38 -43.53 20.82
CA LEU A 117 -19.26 -42.96 19.81
C LEU A 117 -19.93 -44.10 19.02
N ARG A 118 -21.17 -44.41 19.38
CA ARG A 118 -22.07 -45.21 18.55
C ARG A 118 -22.56 -44.34 17.38
N ALA A 119 -22.33 -44.85 16.17
CA ALA A 119 -22.88 -44.30 14.95
C ALA A 119 -24.42 -44.45 14.94
N HIS A 120 -25.15 -43.33 15.02
CA HIS A 120 -26.57 -43.30 14.69
C HIS A 120 -26.73 -43.04 13.20
N ARG A 121 -27.05 -44.11 12.45
CA ARG A 121 -27.67 -44.02 11.13
C ARG A 121 -29.09 -43.50 11.30
N SER A 122 -29.33 -42.24 10.95
CA SER A 122 -30.69 -41.76 10.67
C SER A 122 -30.98 -41.90 9.16
N ARG A 123 -31.69 -42.97 8.82
CA ARG A 123 -32.52 -43.02 7.62
C ARG A 123 -33.75 -42.13 7.89
N GLY A 124 -34.03 -41.18 7.02
CA GLY A 124 -35.20 -40.32 7.24
C GLY A 124 -35.50 -39.32 6.14
N ARG A 125 -36.24 -39.81 5.13
CA ARG A 125 -37.26 -39.11 4.35
C ARG A 125 -36.79 -37.97 3.43
N GLY A 126 -36.73 -38.31 2.14
CA GLY A 126 -36.70 -37.34 1.06
C GLY A 126 -37.95 -36.47 1.04
N PHE A 127 -37.76 -35.18 1.23
CA PHE A 127 -38.72 -34.17 0.80
C PHE A 127 -38.48 -33.91 -0.69
N ARG A 128 -39.39 -34.40 -1.54
CA ARG A 128 -39.56 -33.89 -2.90
C ARG A 128 -40.06 -32.44 -2.78
N VAL A 129 -39.16 -31.48 -2.91
CA VAL A 129 -39.53 -30.08 -3.12
C VAL A 129 -39.98 -29.96 -4.57
N ALA A 130 -41.30 -29.88 -4.77
CA ALA A 130 -41.88 -29.50 -6.04
C ALA A 130 -41.35 -28.10 -6.46
N PRO A 131 -41.12 -27.85 -7.76
CA PRO A 131 -40.70 -26.53 -8.21
C PRO A 131 -41.83 -25.54 -7.92
N ARG A 132 -41.61 -24.69 -6.91
CA ARG A 132 -42.44 -23.49 -6.70
C ARG A 132 -42.29 -22.65 -7.97
N ARG A 133 -43.32 -22.68 -8.81
CA ARG A 133 -43.53 -21.69 -9.88
C ARG A 133 -43.34 -20.33 -9.25
N SER A 134 -42.27 -19.65 -9.63
CA SER A 134 -42.04 -18.24 -9.38
C SER A 134 -43.27 -17.50 -9.90
N ARG A 135 -44.15 -17.10 -8.97
CA ARG A 135 -45.09 -16.01 -9.24
C ARG A 135 -44.23 -14.82 -9.60
N VAL A 136 -44.15 -14.54 -10.89
CA VAL A 136 -43.69 -13.27 -11.43
C VAL A 136 -44.46 -12.21 -10.65
N ALA A 137 -43.74 -11.52 -9.76
CA ALA A 137 -44.26 -10.34 -9.11
C ALA A 137 -44.63 -9.40 -10.25
N ARG A 138 -45.94 -9.17 -10.41
CA ARG A 138 -46.44 -8.12 -11.29
C ARG A 138 -45.67 -6.85 -10.94
N PRO A 139 -45.19 -6.10 -11.95
CA PRO A 139 -44.59 -4.81 -11.68
C PRO A 139 -45.57 -3.99 -10.83
N PRO A 140 -45.10 -3.22 -9.83
CA PRO A 140 -45.97 -2.29 -9.14
C PRO A 140 -46.65 -1.47 -10.23
N ARG A 141 -47.99 -1.43 -10.17
CA ARG A 141 -48.83 -0.57 -11.01
C ARG A 141 -48.11 0.76 -11.09
N ALA A 142 -47.79 1.18 -12.31
CA ALA A 142 -47.36 2.53 -12.58
C ALA A 142 -48.28 3.42 -11.76
N CYS A 143 -47.73 4.10 -10.75
CA CYS A 143 -48.40 5.26 -10.21
C CYS A 143 -48.68 6.10 -11.43
N GLN A 144 -49.96 6.14 -11.81
CA GLN A 144 -50.49 7.17 -12.67
C GLN A 144 -49.96 8.44 -12.04
N LEU A 145 -48.94 9.01 -12.67
CA LEU A 145 -48.61 10.41 -12.51
C LEU A 145 -49.95 11.09 -12.74
N ALA A 146 -50.58 11.50 -11.64
CA ALA A 146 -51.68 12.43 -11.67
C ALA A 146 -51.21 13.50 -12.65
N ARG A 147 -51.93 13.61 -13.78
CA ARG A 147 -51.72 14.68 -14.74
C ARG A 147 -51.64 15.94 -13.91
N MET A 148 -50.44 16.50 -13.78
CA MET A 148 -50.30 17.83 -13.23
C MET A 148 -51.25 18.69 -14.04
N PRO A 149 -52.10 19.49 -13.40
CA PRO A 149 -52.97 20.40 -14.12
C PRO A 149 -52.07 21.15 -15.10
N THR A 150 -52.43 21.08 -16.39
CA THR A 150 -51.90 21.98 -17.40
C THR A 150 -51.94 23.37 -16.78
N PRO A 151 -50.80 24.09 -16.70
CA PRO A 151 -50.81 25.44 -16.19
C PRO A 151 -51.84 26.22 -16.98
N GLU A 152 -52.79 26.77 -16.24
CA GLU A 152 -53.80 27.69 -16.73
C GLU A 152 -53.09 28.73 -17.62
N PRO A 153 -53.58 29.01 -18.84
CA PRO A 153 -52.95 30.00 -19.70
C PRO A 153 -52.90 31.31 -18.93
N ALA A 154 -51.68 31.71 -18.54
CA ALA A 154 -51.44 32.96 -17.85
C ALA A 154 -52.11 34.07 -18.66
N ALA A 155 -52.90 34.88 -17.95
CA ALA A 155 -53.56 36.05 -18.51
C ALA A 155 -52.55 36.84 -19.37
N PRO A 156 -52.98 37.39 -20.52
CA PRO A 156 -52.10 38.17 -21.38
C PRO A 156 -51.46 39.26 -20.53
N ALA A 157 -50.14 39.16 -20.35
CA ALA A 157 -49.36 40.17 -19.68
C ALA A 157 -49.61 41.46 -20.44
N THR A 158 -50.29 42.40 -19.78
CA THR A 158 -50.40 43.78 -20.23
C THR A 158 -48.99 44.26 -20.51
N ASP A 159 -48.69 44.51 -21.79
CA ASP A 159 -47.46 45.15 -22.22
C ASP A 159 -47.26 46.41 -21.38
N PRO A 160 -46.18 46.50 -20.58
CA PRO A 160 -45.78 47.77 -19.99
C PRO A 160 -45.26 48.65 -21.14
N ALA A 161 -46.19 49.27 -21.85
CA ALA A 161 -45.92 50.35 -22.77
C ALA A 161 -45.15 51.43 -22.01
N GLY A 162 -43.87 51.57 -22.31
CA GLY A 162 -43.06 52.71 -21.88
C GLY A 162 -41.88 52.43 -20.95
N ALA A 163 -41.37 51.20 -20.85
CA ALA A 163 -40.02 51.04 -20.31
C ALA A 163 -39.01 51.62 -21.34
N PRO A 164 -38.30 52.71 -21.02
CA PRO A 164 -37.33 53.30 -21.95
C PRO A 164 -36.25 52.26 -22.28
N PRO A 165 -35.70 52.24 -23.52
CA PRO A 165 -34.66 51.30 -23.90
C PRO A 165 -33.54 51.39 -22.86
N ALA A 166 -33.25 50.28 -22.20
CA ALA A 166 -32.19 50.19 -21.20
C ALA A 166 -30.92 50.73 -21.87
N ARG A 167 -30.51 51.94 -21.49
CA ARG A 167 -29.28 52.55 -21.98
C ARG A 167 -28.18 51.56 -21.66
N ASP A 168 -27.53 51.03 -22.68
CA ASP A 168 -26.29 50.27 -22.54
C ASP A 168 -25.27 51.19 -21.88
N VAL A 169 -25.23 51.19 -20.54
CA VAL A 169 -24.21 51.90 -19.79
C VAL A 169 -22.93 51.10 -19.99
N PRO A 170 -21.95 51.58 -20.78
CA PRO A 170 -20.71 50.85 -20.97
C PRO A 170 -20.08 50.68 -19.59
N ALA A 171 -19.97 49.42 -19.13
CA ALA A 171 -19.30 49.10 -17.88
C ALA A 171 -17.95 49.87 -17.85
N PRO A 172 -17.71 50.73 -16.85
CA PRO A 172 -16.62 51.67 -16.90
C PRO A 172 -15.31 50.90 -17.06
N ARG A 173 -14.54 51.22 -18.12
CA ARG A 173 -13.26 50.56 -18.43
C ARG A 173 -12.32 50.47 -17.21
N ARG A 174 -12.45 51.43 -16.28
CA ARG A 174 -11.74 51.47 -14.99
C ARG A 174 -12.08 50.30 -14.04
N ALA A 175 -13.33 49.85 -13.99
CA ALA A 175 -13.75 48.72 -13.15
C ALA A 175 -13.14 47.40 -13.64
N ARG A 176 -13.06 47.20 -14.96
CA ARG A 176 -12.37 46.04 -15.56
C ARG A 176 -10.88 46.04 -15.24
N GLY A 177 -10.21 47.20 -15.35
CA GLY A 177 -8.80 47.33 -14.98
C GLY A 177 -8.54 47.01 -13.51
N ALA A 178 -9.35 47.56 -12.59
CA ALA A 178 -9.24 47.29 -11.16
C ALA A 178 -9.47 45.81 -10.82
N LEU A 179 -10.47 45.17 -11.44
CA LEU A 179 -10.72 43.73 -11.25
C LEU A 179 -9.54 42.89 -11.75
N LEU A 180 -9.00 43.18 -12.93
CA LEU A 180 -7.84 42.46 -13.47
C LEU A 180 -6.60 42.62 -12.58
N LEU A 181 -6.36 43.83 -12.06
CA LEU A 181 -5.27 44.08 -11.10
C LEU A 181 -5.48 43.30 -9.80
N ALA A 182 -6.69 43.28 -9.25
CA ALA A 182 -7.01 42.53 -8.03
C ALA A 182 -6.83 41.02 -8.23
N VAL A 183 -7.32 40.47 -9.35
CA VAL A 183 -7.14 39.05 -9.70
C VAL A 183 -5.66 38.73 -9.92
N GLY A 184 -4.92 39.61 -10.60
CA GLY A 184 -3.48 39.46 -10.81
C GLY A 184 -2.69 39.48 -9.50
N ALA A 185 -2.99 40.42 -8.60
CA ALA A 185 -2.36 40.51 -7.28
C ALA A 185 -2.67 39.29 -6.42
N LEU A 186 -3.92 38.80 -6.42
CA LEU A 186 -4.30 37.58 -5.72
C LEU A 186 -3.56 36.36 -6.28
N ALA A 187 -3.46 36.22 -7.61
CA ALA A 187 -2.74 35.12 -8.24
C ALA A 187 -1.24 35.15 -7.88
N LEU A 188 -0.59 36.33 -7.95
CA LEU A 188 0.80 36.50 -7.54
C LEU A 188 1.00 36.19 -6.05
N GLY A 189 0.09 36.63 -5.18
CA GLY A 189 0.13 36.32 -3.75
C GLY A 189 0.01 34.81 -3.47
N LEU A 190 -0.88 34.11 -4.17
CA LEU A 190 -1.03 32.65 -4.06
C LEU A 190 0.22 31.91 -4.55
N LEU A 191 0.81 32.34 -5.68
CA LEU A 191 2.05 31.78 -6.21
C LEU A 191 3.25 32.03 -5.28
N ALA A 192 3.39 33.23 -4.74
CA ALA A 192 4.43 33.56 -3.77
C ALA A 192 4.26 32.75 -2.48
N GLY A 193 3.03 32.64 -1.96
CA GLY A 193 2.71 31.81 -0.81
C GLY A 193 3.02 30.34 -1.06
N GLU A 194 2.68 29.81 -2.23
CA GLU A 194 3.03 28.44 -2.64
C GLU A 194 4.56 28.24 -2.68
N GLY A 195 5.31 29.19 -3.23
CA GLY A 195 6.77 29.19 -3.23
C GLY A 195 7.36 29.15 -1.82
N ILE A 196 6.88 30.02 -0.93
CA ILE A 196 7.28 30.04 0.49
C ILE A 196 6.97 28.71 1.16
N LEU A 197 5.77 28.15 0.95
CA LEU A 197 5.40 26.85 1.53
C LEU A 197 6.25 25.70 1.00
N ARG A 198 6.68 25.73 -0.27
CA ARG A 198 7.59 24.71 -0.83
C ARG A 198 8.98 24.79 -0.22
N VAL A 199 9.47 26.00 0.06
CA VAL A 199 10.75 26.22 0.74
C VAL A 199 10.67 25.81 2.21
N ALA A 200 9.60 26.20 2.92
CA ALA A 200 9.40 25.88 4.34
C ALA A 200 9.09 24.39 4.57
N PHE A 201 8.39 23.74 3.63
CA PHE A 201 7.95 22.35 3.71
C PHE A 201 8.34 21.57 2.43
N PRO A 202 9.65 21.36 2.20
CA PRO A 202 10.13 20.74 0.95
C PRO A 202 9.64 19.30 0.78
N ALA A 203 9.42 18.56 1.87
CA ALA A 203 8.83 17.22 1.88
C ALA A 203 7.28 17.19 2.05
N GLY A 204 6.66 18.38 2.09
CA GLY A 204 5.23 18.57 2.38
C GLY A 204 4.91 18.55 3.87
N PHE A 205 3.61 18.66 4.18
CA PHE A 205 3.11 18.63 5.56
C PHE A 205 3.11 17.19 6.07
N HIS A 206 3.97 16.92 7.05
CA HIS A 206 4.08 15.63 7.68
C HIS A 206 4.11 15.78 9.20
N ALA A 207 3.50 14.82 9.87
CA ALA A 207 3.65 14.62 11.31
C ALA A 207 3.95 13.13 11.54
N PRO A 208 4.71 12.77 12.59
CA PRO A 208 4.86 11.37 12.96
C PRO A 208 3.48 10.72 13.10
N PHE A 209 3.30 9.56 12.47
CA PHE A 209 2.11 8.76 12.73
C PHE A 209 2.24 8.27 14.18
N GLY A 210 1.30 8.62 15.07
CA GLY A 210 1.41 8.42 16.53
C GLY A 210 1.62 6.98 17.00
N ASN A 211 1.66 6.02 16.08
CA ASN A 211 1.91 4.62 16.36
C ASN A 211 3.42 4.32 16.42
N ARG A 212 3.93 4.07 17.63
CA ARG A 212 5.32 3.64 17.86
C ARG A 212 5.67 2.31 17.19
N THR A 213 4.69 1.49 16.82
CA THR A 213 4.89 0.20 16.14
C THR A 213 5.39 0.36 14.71
N PHE A 214 4.97 1.44 14.04
CA PHE A 214 5.31 1.72 12.64
C PHE A 214 5.95 3.10 12.53
N PRO A 215 7.17 3.28 13.08
CA PRO A 215 7.85 4.58 13.12
C PRO A 215 8.23 5.10 11.72
N TRP A 216 8.09 4.28 10.68
CA TRP A 216 8.28 4.66 9.29
C TRP A 216 7.02 5.20 8.62
N LEU A 217 5.90 5.32 9.33
CA LEU A 217 4.70 5.95 8.82
C LEU A 217 4.63 7.40 9.27
N SER A 218 4.19 8.26 8.36
CA SER A 218 3.92 9.66 8.63
C SER A 218 2.49 9.99 8.20
N TYR A 219 1.91 10.97 8.87
CA TYR A 219 0.64 11.54 8.49
C TYR A 219 0.73 12.21 7.12
N ASP A 220 -0.29 12.01 6.28
CA ASP A 220 -0.38 12.60 4.94
C ASP A 220 -1.80 13.15 4.71
N GLY A 221 -1.92 14.44 4.43
CA GLY A 221 -3.22 15.08 4.21
C GLY A 221 -4.00 14.51 3.03
N VAL A 222 -3.30 13.95 2.04
CA VAL A 222 -3.90 13.45 0.80
C VAL A 222 -4.35 12.00 0.99
N VAL A 223 -3.43 11.14 1.42
CA VAL A 223 -3.61 9.67 1.51
C VAL A 223 -3.83 9.15 2.94
N ALA A 224 -4.14 10.06 3.87
CA ALA A 224 -4.27 9.84 5.33
C ALA A 224 -2.94 9.56 6.05
N TRP A 225 -2.16 8.60 5.55
CA TRP A 225 -0.79 8.35 6.00
C TRP A 225 0.02 7.81 4.83
N SER A 226 1.34 7.91 4.90
CA SER A 226 2.25 7.34 3.91
C SER A 226 3.60 7.02 4.55
N ASN A 227 4.44 6.27 3.83
CA ASN A 227 5.81 6.02 4.23
C ASN A 227 6.54 7.36 4.50
N GLN A 228 7.32 7.43 5.57
CA GLN A 228 8.07 8.61 5.99
C GLN A 228 9.30 8.78 5.09
N PRO A 229 9.41 9.88 4.32
CA PRO A 229 10.56 10.14 3.47
C PRO A 229 11.87 10.13 4.27
N GLY A 230 12.89 9.48 3.73
CA GLY A 230 14.23 9.42 4.34
C GLY A 230 14.36 8.49 5.55
N TYR A 231 13.33 7.73 5.90
CA TYR A 231 13.41 6.76 6.99
C TYR A 231 14.40 5.64 6.66
N GLN A 232 15.19 5.23 7.65
CA GLN A 232 16.24 4.21 7.53
C GLN A 232 16.00 3.08 8.54
N HIS A 233 16.03 1.84 8.07
CA HIS A 233 15.98 0.63 8.87
C HIS A 233 17.04 -0.36 8.36
N PRO A 234 17.61 -1.25 9.21
CA PRO A 234 18.63 -2.21 8.75
C PRO A 234 18.22 -3.08 7.56
N SER A 235 16.92 -3.30 7.36
CA SER A 235 16.38 -4.15 6.28
C SER A 235 15.80 -3.38 5.08
N PHE A 236 15.52 -2.07 5.22
CA PHE A 236 14.93 -1.27 4.15
C PHE A 236 15.15 0.23 4.41
N ALA A 237 15.06 1.04 3.36
CA ALA A 237 14.97 2.48 3.48
C ALA A 237 13.75 3.00 2.73
N ILE A 238 13.34 4.23 3.06
CA ILE A 238 12.30 4.95 2.32
C ILE A 238 12.93 6.18 1.69
N ASP A 239 12.81 6.30 0.36
CA ASP A 239 13.39 7.43 -0.37
C ASP A 239 12.56 8.72 -0.23
N ALA A 240 13.01 9.80 -0.88
CA ALA A 240 12.31 11.09 -0.86
C ALA A 240 10.91 11.03 -1.48
N ARG A 241 10.66 10.05 -2.36
CA ARG A 241 9.37 9.80 -3.02
C ARG A 241 8.47 8.83 -2.24
N ARG A 242 8.87 8.42 -1.02
CA ARG A 242 8.12 7.51 -0.14
C ARG A 242 8.08 6.07 -0.64
N LEU A 243 8.98 5.72 -1.56
CA LEU A 243 9.15 4.36 -2.06
C LEU A 243 10.07 3.58 -1.14
N VAL A 244 9.74 2.31 -0.92
CA VAL A 244 10.61 1.38 -0.20
C VAL A 244 11.74 1.00 -1.14
N VAL A 245 12.95 1.41 -0.79
CA VAL A 245 14.16 1.09 -1.55
C VAL A 245 14.97 0.02 -0.82
N GLY A 246 15.40 -0.97 -1.59
CA GLY A 246 16.45 -1.88 -1.16
C GLY A 246 17.82 -1.18 -1.18
N PRO A 247 18.87 -1.81 -0.65
CA PRO A 247 20.22 -1.24 -0.61
C PRO A 247 20.84 -1.01 -1.99
N GLN A 248 20.25 -1.54 -3.07
CA GLN A 248 20.85 -1.61 -4.40
C GLN A 248 20.60 -0.35 -5.28
N GLY A 249 19.91 0.67 -4.77
CA GLY A 249 19.63 1.89 -5.54
C GLY A 249 18.76 1.64 -6.78
N TRP A 250 18.65 2.64 -7.66
CA TRP A 250 17.80 2.59 -8.84
C TRP A 250 18.65 2.35 -10.11
N PRO A 251 18.32 1.36 -10.96
CA PRO A 251 18.93 1.23 -12.28
C PRO A 251 18.68 2.46 -13.15
N SER A 252 19.58 2.67 -14.11
CA SER A 252 19.63 3.81 -15.04
C SER A 252 18.65 3.70 -16.22
N GLN A 253 18.66 4.72 -17.07
CA GLN A 253 17.92 4.84 -18.33
C GLN A 253 17.94 3.55 -19.18
N GLY A 254 16.80 3.24 -19.81
CA GLY A 254 16.64 2.09 -20.71
C GLY A 254 16.13 0.80 -20.05
N ALA A 255 15.81 0.82 -18.76
CA ALA A 255 15.16 -0.28 -18.06
C ALA A 255 13.63 -0.18 -18.13
N VAL A 256 12.93 -1.32 -18.17
CA VAL A 256 11.48 -1.37 -17.95
C VAL A 256 11.19 -1.03 -16.50
N HIS A 257 10.44 0.04 -16.27
CA HIS A 257 10.06 0.52 -14.94
C HIS A 257 8.79 -0.18 -14.44
N VAL A 258 8.93 -1.02 -13.43
CA VAL A 258 7.82 -1.75 -12.79
C VAL A 258 7.48 -1.09 -11.46
N LEU A 259 6.31 -0.47 -11.33
CA LEU A 259 5.80 0.07 -10.07
C LEU A 259 4.88 -0.95 -9.37
N CYS A 260 5.23 -1.35 -8.16
CA CYS A 260 4.44 -2.27 -7.33
C CYS A 260 3.62 -1.47 -6.31
N LEU A 261 2.31 -1.36 -6.54
CA LEU A 261 1.35 -0.75 -5.63
C LEU A 261 0.73 -1.83 -4.72
N GLY A 262 0.65 -1.58 -3.42
CA GLY A 262 -0.02 -2.52 -2.53
C GLY A 262 -0.04 -2.12 -1.07
N ASP A 263 -0.41 -3.08 -0.24
CA ASP A 263 -0.53 -2.94 1.20
C ASP A 263 0.72 -3.39 1.98
N SER A 264 0.58 -3.79 3.25
CA SER A 264 1.65 -4.34 4.07
C SER A 264 2.30 -5.59 3.47
N ARG A 265 1.56 -6.39 2.71
CA ARG A 265 2.06 -7.60 2.04
C ARG A 265 2.96 -7.26 0.85
N THR A 266 2.77 -6.08 0.26
CA THR A 266 3.67 -5.53 -0.78
C THR A 266 4.83 -4.74 -0.18
N PHE A 267 4.60 -4.03 0.92
CA PHE A 267 5.66 -3.45 1.75
C PHE A 267 6.66 -4.53 2.20
N GLY A 268 6.16 -5.74 2.49
CA GLY A 268 6.96 -6.91 2.82
C GLY A 268 7.15 -7.13 4.32
N ILE A 269 6.31 -6.53 5.16
CA ILE A 269 6.35 -6.77 6.60
C ILE A 269 5.66 -8.10 6.93
N TRP A 270 6.24 -8.90 7.83
CA TRP A 270 5.63 -10.11 8.39
C TRP A 270 6.11 -10.33 9.83
N TYR A 271 5.41 -11.15 10.61
CA TYR A 271 5.73 -11.40 12.02
C TYR A 271 6.18 -12.84 12.29
N ASP A 272 7.27 -12.99 13.06
CA ASP A 272 7.84 -14.29 13.49
C ASP A 272 8.67 -14.07 14.76
N GLY A 273 7.98 -13.88 15.89
CA GLY A 273 8.49 -13.40 17.18
C GLY A 273 8.89 -11.92 17.17
N ALA A 274 9.28 -11.40 16.00
CA ALA A 274 9.58 -10.01 15.73
C ALA A 274 9.16 -9.65 14.30
N TYR A 275 9.01 -8.35 14.02
CA TYR A 275 8.78 -7.90 12.65
C TYR A 275 10.00 -8.15 11.77
N ARG A 276 9.74 -8.74 10.60
CA ARG A 276 10.69 -9.03 9.52
C ARG A 276 10.26 -8.30 8.26
N PHE A 277 11.18 -8.12 7.31
CA PHE A 277 10.97 -7.31 6.11
C PHE A 277 11.53 -8.03 4.88
N ASP A 278 10.66 -8.72 4.15
CA ASP A 278 10.99 -9.48 2.95
C ASP A 278 9.98 -9.18 1.84
N ALA A 279 10.18 -8.05 1.16
CA ALA A 279 9.25 -7.57 0.14
C ALA A 279 9.38 -8.37 -1.16
N TRP A 280 8.26 -8.87 -1.70
CA TRP A 280 8.23 -9.53 -3.01
C TRP A 280 8.71 -8.62 -4.15
N PRO A 281 8.53 -7.28 -4.15
CA PRO A 281 9.12 -6.42 -5.18
C PRO A 281 10.66 -6.44 -5.16
N ALA A 282 11.27 -6.49 -3.97
CA ALA A 282 12.72 -6.62 -3.85
C ALA A 282 13.21 -8.01 -4.34
N ALA A 283 12.44 -9.07 -4.07
CA ALA A 283 12.70 -10.39 -4.65
C ALA A 283 12.52 -10.42 -6.17
N LEU A 284 11.57 -9.65 -6.72
CA LEU A 284 11.35 -9.50 -8.16
C LEU A 284 12.56 -8.84 -8.82
N GLN A 285 13.07 -7.74 -8.26
CA GLN A 285 14.30 -7.09 -8.75
C GLN A 285 15.47 -8.08 -8.81
N ARG A 286 15.78 -8.75 -7.69
CA ARG A 286 16.89 -9.73 -7.63
C ARG A 286 16.73 -10.87 -8.65
N ARG A 287 15.50 -11.27 -8.97
CA ARG A 287 15.23 -12.30 -9.98
C ARG A 287 15.41 -11.76 -11.41
N ALA A 288 15.00 -10.53 -11.66
CA ALA A 288 15.23 -9.86 -12.94
C ALA A 288 16.74 -9.69 -13.19
N ASP A 289 17.49 -9.21 -12.18
CA ASP A 289 18.95 -9.04 -12.25
C ASP A 289 19.66 -10.36 -12.56
N ARG A 290 19.32 -11.43 -11.81
CA ARG A 290 19.88 -12.77 -12.05
C ARG A 290 19.56 -13.33 -13.42
N ALA A 291 18.48 -12.86 -14.04
CA ALA A 291 18.11 -13.27 -15.38
C ALA A 291 18.60 -12.31 -16.47
N GLY A 292 19.46 -11.35 -16.13
CA GLY A 292 20.04 -10.39 -17.06
C GLY A 292 19.01 -9.44 -17.68
N LEU A 293 17.87 -9.21 -17.03
CA LEU A 293 16.83 -8.31 -17.55
C LEU A 293 17.09 -6.87 -17.13
N SER A 294 16.94 -5.93 -18.07
CA SER A 294 16.97 -4.49 -17.78
C SER A 294 15.61 -4.05 -17.21
N VAL A 295 15.40 -4.27 -15.92
CA VAL A 295 14.15 -3.95 -15.20
C VAL A 295 14.47 -3.16 -13.93
N ALA A 296 13.70 -2.12 -13.64
CA ALA A 296 13.76 -1.36 -12.40
C ALA A 296 12.43 -1.48 -11.65
N VAL A 297 12.43 -2.18 -10.51
CA VAL A 297 11.25 -2.44 -9.69
C VAL A 297 11.17 -1.42 -8.55
N ARG A 298 10.03 -0.72 -8.46
CA ARG A 298 9.73 0.29 -7.44
C ARG A 298 8.69 -0.25 -6.47
N ASN A 299 9.00 -0.30 -5.18
CA ASN A 299 8.04 -0.73 -4.16
C ASN A 299 7.31 0.46 -3.55
N ALA A 300 6.04 0.62 -3.88
CA ALA A 300 5.13 1.61 -3.29
C ALA A 300 4.12 0.98 -2.31
N GLY A 301 4.41 -0.24 -1.83
CA GLY A 301 3.65 -0.87 -0.76
C GLY A 301 3.63 0.00 0.48
N THR A 302 2.46 0.12 1.13
CA THR A 302 2.32 0.87 2.38
C THR A 302 1.40 0.11 3.34
N VAL A 303 1.81 -0.01 4.61
CA VAL A 303 1.05 -0.76 5.62
C VAL A 303 -0.36 -0.19 5.77
N GLY A 304 -1.36 -1.07 5.72
CA GLY A 304 -2.78 -0.74 5.89
C GLY A 304 -3.44 -0.04 4.68
N TYR A 305 -2.78 0.01 3.52
CA TYR A 305 -3.39 0.59 2.33
C TYR A 305 -4.47 -0.30 1.73
N SER A 306 -5.55 0.34 1.28
CA SER A 306 -6.61 -0.25 0.46
C SER A 306 -6.45 0.17 -1.00
N ALA A 307 -7.25 -0.38 -1.93
CA ALA A 307 -7.21 0.00 -3.33
C ALA A 307 -7.45 1.51 -3.55
N ALA A 308 -8.36 2.12 -2.78
CA ALA A 308 -8.62 3.56 -2.80
C ALA A 308 -7.37 4.39 -2.48
N LYS A 309 -6.60 3.98 -1.45
CA LYS A 309 -5.37 4.67 -1.04
C LYS A 309 -4.26 4.47 -2.07
N GLY A 310 -4.11 3.25 -2.60
CA GLY A 310 -3.19 2.96 -3.68
C GLY A 310 -3.43 3.80 -4.93
N LEU A 311 -4.70 3.89 -5.35
CA LEU A 311 -5.13 4.75 -6.46
C LEU A 311 -4.78 6.21 -6.21
N ARG A 312 -5.07 6.75 -5.02
CA ARG A 312 -4.74 8.14 -4.70
C ARG A 312 -3.25 8.39 -4.63
N LEU A 313 -2.49 7.47 -4.03
CA LEU A 313 -1.04 7.55 -3.99
C LEU A 313 -0.47 7.64 -5.40
N TRP A 314 -0.89 6.73 -6.29
CA TRP A 314 -0.40 6.74 -7.66
C TRP A 314 -0.81 7.99 -8.43
N ALA A 315 -2.09 8.34 -8.37
CA ALA A 315 -2.65 9.47 -9.11
C ALA A 315 -2.08 10.83 -8.69
N VAL A 316 -1.63 10.99 -7.44
CA VAL A 316 -1.20 12.28 -6.89
C VAL A 316 0.30 12.35 -6.62
N ARG A 317 0.90 11.29 -6.07
CA ARG A 317 2.29 11.32 -5.56
C ARG A 317 3.29 10.66 -6.47
N LEU A 318 2.84 9.66 -7.21
CA LEU A 318 3.70 8.88 -8.10
C LEU A 318 3.33 9.16 -9.55
N ALA A 319 2.69 10.30 -9.79
CA ALA A 319 2.13 10.62 -11.09
C ALA A 319 3.24 10.89 -12.13
N ASP A 320 4.38 11.39 -11.66
CA ASP A 320 5.61 11.68 -12.40
C ASP A 320 6.52 10.45 -12.56
N LEU A 321 6.18 9.32 -11.94
CA LEU A 321 6.89 8.07 -12.19
C LEU A 321 6.45 7.51 -13.53
N ASP A 322 7.26 7.77 -14.55
CA ASP A 322 7.15 7.12 -15.85
C ASP A 322 7.37 5.62 -15.69
N SER A 323 6.27 4.88 -15.53
CA SER A 323 6.24 3.47 -15.18
C SER A 323 5.59 2.72 -16.33
N ASP A 324 6.37 1.88 -17.02
CA ASP A 324 5.88 1.06 -18.12
C ASP A 324 4.87 0.01 -17.65
N VAL A 325 5.09 -0.50 -16.44
CA VAL A 325 4.30 -1.56 -15.83
C VAL A 325 3.90 -1.17 -14.42
N VAL A 326 2.65 -1.41 -14.06
CA VAL A 326 2.14 -1.32 -12.69
C VAL A 326 1.62 -2.68 -12.27
N VAL A 327 2.07 -3.16 -11.12
CA VAL A 327 1.53 -4.37 -10.46
C VAL A 327 0.77 -3.92 -9.22
N ALA A 328 -0.54 -4.12 -9.20
CA ALA A 328 -1.42 -3.69 -8.11
C ALA A 328 -1.93 -4.88 -7.28
N ALA A 329 -1.60 -4.89 -5.99
CA ALA A 329 -1.95 -5.94 -5.04
C ALA A 329 -2.70 -5.39 -3.81
N PHE A 330 -4.03 -5.40 -3.88
CA PHE A 330 -4.96 -4.89 -2.85
C PHE A 330 -6.07 -5.91 -2.57
N GLY A 331 -6.90 -5.68 -1.54
CA GLY A 331 -8.06 -6.50 -1.20
C GLY A 331 -8.21 -6.77 0.30
N LEU A 332 -7.11 -7.13 0.98
CA LEU A 332 -7.16 -7.48 2.40
C LEU A 332 -7.64 -6.30 3.26
N ASN A 333 -6.96 -5.15 3.16
CA ASN A 333 -7.36 -3.96 3.90
C ASN A 333 -8.60 -3.29 3.31
N ASP A 334 -9.16 -3.76 2.21
CA ASP A 334 -10.41 -3.23 1.69
C ASP A 334 -11.59 -3.79 2.49
N HIS A 335 -11.53 -5.08 2.86
CA HIS A 335 -12.54 -5.71 3.71
C HIS A 335 -12.24 -5.65 5.21
N ALA A 336 -10.99 -5.33 5.60
CA ALA A 336 -10.64 -5.16 7.00
C ALA A 336 -11.48 -4.07 7.68
N ALA A 337 -11.65 -4.19 8.99
CA ALA A 337 -12.37 -3.20 9.76
C ALA A 337 -11.72 -1.82 9.66
N ALA A 338 -12.53 -0.80 9.41
CA ALA A 338 -12.13 0.58 9.54
C ALA A 338 -11.88 0.93 11.02
N TRP A 339 -10.73 0.51 11.55
CA TRP A 339 -10.34 0.76 12.95
C TRP A 339 -10.30 2.26 13.29
N ASN A 340 -10.20 3.12 12.27
CA ASN A 340 -10.48 4.53 12.39
C ASN A 340 -11.19 5.05 11.13
N PRO A 341 -12.51 5.29 11.19
CA PRO A 341 -13.29 5.82 10.07
C PRO A 341 -12.73 7.13 9.48
N ALA A 342 -11.98 7.92 10.26
CA ALA A 342 -11.26 9.10 9.79
C ALA A 342 -10.30 8.83 8.62
N TYR A 343 -9.75 7.62 8.61
CA TYR A 343 -8.81 7.20 7.60
C TYR A 343 -9.44 6.34 6.50
N ALA A 344 -10.78 6.24 6.50
CA ALA A 344 -11.57 5.53 5.49
C ALA A 344 -11.67 6.44 4.27
N LEU A 345 -10.57 6.49 3.55
CA LEU A 345 -10.39 7.35 2.40
C LEU A 345 -11.30 6.90 1.27
N ARG A 346 -12.36 7.65 0.99
CA ARG A 346 -13.22 7.41 -0.17
C ARG A 346 -12.71 8.19 -1.37
N GLU A 347 -12.66 7.54 -2.54
CA GLU A 347 -12.43 8.24 -3.80
C GLU A 347 -13.70 8.96 -4.26
N PRO A 348 -13.61 10.25 -4.65
CA PRO A 348 -14.75 10.94 -5.23
C PRO A 348 -15.29 10.21 -6.46
N ALA A 349 -16.61 10.01 -6.52
CA ALA A 349 -17.26 9.32 -7.63
C ALA A 349 -17.20 10.11 -8.93
N SER A 350 -17.28 11.45 -8.87
CA SER A 350 -17.24 12.30 -10.06
C SER A 350 -15.81 12.57 -10.53
N ARG A 351 -15.62 12.63 -11.86
CA ARG A 351 -14.34 12.96 -12.48
C ARG A 351 -13.87 14.37 -12.08
N ALA A 352 -14.79 15.34 -12.03
CA ALA A 352 -14.49 16.72 -11.63
C ALA A 352 -13.97 16.82 -10.19
N ALA A 353 -14.60 16.12 -9.24
CA ALA A 353 -14.14 16.12 -7.85
C ALA A 353 -12.76 15.44 -7.70
N ARG A 354 -12.50 14.36 -8.47
CA ARG A 354 -11.15 13.75 -8.50
C ARG A 354 -10.11 14.71 -9.08
N ALA A 355 -10.44 15.42 -10.17
CA ALA A 355 -9.55 16.42 -10.76
C ALA A 355 -9.25 17.56 -9.77
N ALA A 356 -10.29 18.10 -9.11
CA ALA A 356 -10.13 19.12 -8.09
C ALA A 356 -9.28 18.64 -6.91
N LEU A 357 -9.50 17.41 -6.44
CA LEU A 357 -8.67 16.82 -5.39
C LEU A 357 -7.20 16.68 -5.82
N ARG A 358 -6.94 16.18 -7.04
CA ARG A 358 -5.57 16.06 -7.58
C ARG A 358 -4.91 17.42 -7.71
N ALA A 359 -5.63 18.42 -8.23
CA ALA A 359 -5.15 19.79 -8.33
C ALA A 359 -4.81 20.37 -6.95
N ALA A 360 -5.72 20.25 -5.97
CA ALA A 360 -5.46 20.68 -4.59
C ALA A 360 -4.21 19.97 -4.03
N ALA A 361 -4.12 18.67 -4.19
CA ALA A 361 -3.02 17.86 -3.67
C ALA A 361 -1.67 18.06 -4.41
N SER A 362 -1.67 18.71 -5.57
CA SER A 362 -0.45 19.12 -6.30
C SER A 362 0.15 20.43 -5.78
N THR A 363 -0.61 21.18 -4.96
CA THR A 363 -0.19 22.44 -4.33
C THR A 363 0.10 22.24 -2.85
N ARG A 364 1.05 22.98 -2.29
CA ARG A 364 1.31 23.00 -0.84
C ARG A 364 0.14 23.62 -0.10
N TRP A 365 -0.53 24.62 -0.65
CA TRP A 365 -1.77 25.14 -0.05
C TRP A 365 -2.83 24.06 0.14
N GLY A 366 -3.17 23.34 -0.92
CA GLY A 366 -4.19 22.30 -0.86
C GLY A 366 -3.76 21.13 0.04
N GLU A 367 -2.49 20.72 0.01
CA GLU A 367 -1.96 19.75 0.99
C GLU A 367 -2.10 20.22 2.43
N GLY A 368 -1.72 21.47 2.72
CA GLY A 368 -1.79 22.07 4.04
C GLY A 368 -3.22 22.16 4.54
N LEU A 369 -4.16 22.53 3.68
CA LEU A 369 -5.59 22.55 3.99
C LEU A 369 -6.13 21.14 4.26
N LEU A 370 -5.80 20.16 3.42
CA LEU A 370 -6.19 18.76 3.63
C LEU A 370 -5.59 18.21 4.93
N PHE A 371 -4.33 18.53 5.21
CA PHE A 371 -3.65 18.17 6.45
C PHE A 371 -4.32 18.80 7.67
N ALA A 372 -4.58 20.11 7.64
CA ALA A 372 -5.21 20.84 8.72
C ALA A 372 -6.65 20.38 8.95
N TRP A 373 -7.43 20.22 7.88
CA TRP A 373 -8.81 19.71 7.94
C TRP A 373 -8.85 18.35 8.60
N ARG A 374 -8.02 17.40 8.14
CA ARG A 374 -8.03 16.08 8.74
C ARG A 374 -7.44 16.08 10.16
N ARG A 375 -6.43 16.90 10.47
CA ARG A 375 -5.94 17.05 11.84
C ARG A 375 -7.01 17.66 12.75
N ALA A 376 -7.82 18.60 12.26
CA ALA A 376 -8.93 19.17 13.02
C ALA A 376 -10.06 18.15 13.21
N ALA A 377 -10.42 17.45 12.14
CA ALA A 377 -11.46 16.44 12.16
C ALA A 377 -11.07 15.22 13.04
N PHE A 378 -9.78 14.89 13.14
CA PHE A 378 -9.35 13.57 13.64
C PHE A 378 -8.16 13.58 14.63
N GLY A 379 -7.44 14.69 14.76
CA GLY A 379 -6.16 14.81 15.50
C GLY A 379 -6.25 14.81 17.03
N ARG A 380 -7.33 14.28 17.61
CA ARG A 380 -7.47 14.09 19.07
C ARG A 380 -7.93 12.69 19.49
N ARG A 381 -8.08 11.74 18.57
CA ARG A 381 -8.48 10.37 18.91
C ARG A 381 -7.41 9.38 18.48
N ASP A 382 -6.32 9.36 19.25
CA ASP A 382 -5.38 8.26 19.20
C ASP A 382 -6.13 6.97 19.63
N LEU A 383 -5.87 5.82 19.00
CA LEU A 383 -6.44 4.53 19.41
C LEU A 383 -6.12 4.25 20.89
N ALA A 384 -4.94 4.69 21.35
CA ALA A 384 -4.52 4.60 22.74
C ALA A 384 -5.42 5.43 23.68
N GLN A 385 -6.06 6.48 23.18
CA GLN A 385 -6.95 7.37 23.91
C GLN A 385 -8.44 7.02 23.73
N LEU A 386 -8.76 5.98 22.93
CA LEU A 386 -10.12 5.46 22.95
C LEU A 386 -10.44 4.92 24.36
N PRO A 387 -11.57 5.32 24.96
CA PRO A 387 -12.02 4.78 26.25
C PRO A 387 -12.04 3.24 26.19
N ALA A 388 -11.82 2.57 27.33
CA ALA A 388 -11.88 1.10 27.40
C ALA A 388 -13.19 0.55 26.77
N GLY A 389 -14.32 1.21 27.03
CA GLY A 389 -15.62 0.87 26.43
C GLY A 389 -15.70 1.04 24.91
N ALA A 390 -14.86 1.85 24.28
CA ALA A 390 -14.78 1.93 22.81
C ALA A 390 -13.97 0.78 22.21
N ARG A 391 -13.02 0.21 22.97
CA ARG A 391 -12.33 -1.05 22.59
C ARG A 391 -13.28 -2.25 22.75
N GLU A 392 -14.07 -2.27 23.82
CA GLU A 392 -15.13 -3.24 24.03
C GLU A 392 -16.25 -3.09 23.00
N ALA A 393 -16.61 -1.86 22.62
CA ALA A 393 -17.52 -1.61 21.52
C ALA A 393 -16.93 -2.08 20.18
N LEU A 394 -15.65 -1.83 19.88
CA LEU A 394 -15.00 -2.42 18.70
C LEU A 394 -15.03 -3.96 18.72
N ALA A 395 -14.91 -4.57 19.89
CA ALA A 395 -15.02 -6.01 20.05
C ALA A 395 -16.48 -6.53 20.02
N GLY A 396 -17.45 -5.70 20.40
CA GLY A 396 -18.88 -6.02 20.47
C GLY A 396 -19.73 -5.48 19.31
N LEU A 397 -19.14 -4.71 18.38
CA LEU A 397 -19.81 -4.19 17.19
C LEU A 397 -20.11 -5.38 16.28
N ASN A 398 -21.41 -5.61 16.05
CA ASN A 398 -21.92 -6.48 15.00
C ASN A 398 -21.30 -6.06 13.66
N ALA A 399 -20.31 -6.82 13.20
CA ALA A 399 -19.50 -6.63 11.99
C ALA A 399 -18.95 -5.18 11.82
N PRO A 400 -17.71 -4.89 12.24
CA PRO A 400 -17.12 -3.59 11.97
C PRO A 400 -17.18 -3.28 10.48
N GLN A 401 -17.63 -2.06 10.14
CA GLN A 401 -17.75 -1.67 8.73
C GLN A 401 -16.40 -1.84 8.03
N PRO A 402 -16.39 -2.52 6.86
CA PRO A 402 -15.16 -2.66 6.10
C PRO A 402 -14.67 -1.28 5.67
N TRP A 403 -13.37 -1.15 5.41
CA TRP A 403 -12.81 0.09 4.85
C TRP A 403 -13.53 0.53 3.59
N HIS A 404 -13.91 -0.43 2.75
CA HIS A 404 -14.68 -0.23 1.52
C HIS A 404 -15.73 -1.32 1.42
N THR A 405 -16.92 -1.00 0.93
CA THR A 405 -17.84 -2.05 0.48
C THR A 405 -17.28 -2.76 -0.76
N LEU A 406 -17.87 -3.89 -1.14
CA LEU A 406 -17.46 -4.61 -2.36
C LEU A 406 -17.61 -3.74 -3.61
N ASP A 407 -18.71 -3.00 -3.72
CA ASP A 407 -18.96 -2.07 -4.83
C ASP A 407 -17.93 -0.92 -4.86
N GLU A 408 -17.57 -0.39 -3.69
CA GLU A 408 -16.53 0.63 -3.60
C GLU A 408 -15.16 0.07 -4.02
N TYR A 409 -14.81 -1.14 -3.59
CA TYR A 409 -13.60 -1.84 -3.99
C TYR A 409 -13.55 -2.07 -5.50
N GLU A 410 -14.59 -2.62 -6.11
CA GLU A 410 -14.68 -2.82 -7.56
C GLU A 410 -14.52 -1.52 -8.34
N ARG A 411 -15.18 -0.44 -7.87
CA ARG A 411 -15.03 0.88 -8.46
C ARG A 411 -13.60 1.39 -8.38
N HIS A 412 -12.92 1.20 -7.25
CA HIS A 412 -11.52 1.63 -7.09
C HIS A 412 -10.57 0.85 -8.01
N LEU A 413 -10.81 -0.44 -8.21
CA LEU A 413 -10.06 -1.26 -9.17
C LEU A 413 -10.29 -0.81 -10.62
N ALA A 414 -11.55 -0.53 -11.00
CA ALA A 414 -11.86 -0.01 -12.33
C ALA A 414 -11.21 1.37 -12.57
N LEU A 415 -11.16 2.22 -11.54
CA LEU A 415 -10.46 3.51 -11.61
C LEU A 415 -8.93 3.34 -11.71
N LEU A 416 -8.33 2.33 -11.08
CA LEU A 416 -6.91 1.98 -11.29
C LEU A 416 -6.64 1.57 -12.74
N ALA A 417 -7.51 0.75 -13.33
CA ALA A 417 -7.41 0.35 -14.74
C ALA A 417 -7.54 1.56 -15.68
N ALA A 418 -8.50 2.45 -15.40
CA ALA A 418 -8.67 3.68 -16.16
C ALA A 418 -7.46 4.62 -16.04
N GLU A 419 -6.87 4.76 -14.85
CA GLU A 419 -5.66 5.56 -14.63
C GLU A 419 -4.45 4.97 -15.38
N ALA A 420 -4.30 3.65 -15.41
CA ALA A 420 -3.25 2.98 -16.17
C ALA A 420 -3.36 3.26 -17.67
N ARG A 421 -4.56 3.08 -18.25
CA ARG A 421 -4.83 3.38 -19.67
C ARG A 421 -4.56 4.84 -20.01
N ALA A 422 -4.98 5.77 -19.15
CA ALA A 422 -4.75 7.20 -19.33
C ALA A 422 -3.26 7.58 -19.34
N ARG A 423 -2.39 6.73 -18.78
CA ARG A 423 -0.94 6.92 -18.71
C ARG A 423 -0.17 6.03 -19.68
N ALA A 424 -0.87 5.27 -20.53
CA ALA A 424 -0.28 4.21 -21.35
C ALA A 424 0.55 3.18 -20.55
N ALA A 425 0.29 3.03 -19.25
CA ALA A 425 0.97 2.06 -18.40
C ALA A 425 0.27 0.70 -18.49
N LYS A 426 1.04 -0.38 -18.56
CA LYS A 426 0.52 -1.75 -18.53
C LYS A 426 0.17 -2.13 -17.10
N LEU A 427 -1.06 -2.57 -16.83
CA LEU A 427 -1.51 -2.93 -15.48
C LEU A 427 -1.64 -4.44 -15.33
N LEU A 428 -1.04 -5.00 -14.26
CA LEU A 428 -1.27 -6.36 -13.80
C LEU A 428 -1.93 -6.31 -12.42
N PHE A 429 -3.08 -6.94 -12.28
CA PHE A 429 -3.63 -7.23 -10.96
C PHE A 429 -3.00 -8.48 -10.35
N LEU A 430 -2.73 -8.45 -9.05
CA LEU A 430 -2.17 -9.56 -8.29
C LEU A 430 -3.04 -9.83 -7.05
N SER A 431 -3.60 -11.03 -6.94
CA SER A 431 -4.13 -11.51 -5.66
C SER A 431 -2.97 -12.01 -4.79
N ILE A 432 -2.96 -11.67 -3.50
CA ILE A 432 -2.01 -12.24 -2.54
C ILE A 432 -2.80 -13.17 -1.60
N PRO A 433 -2.40 -14.44 -1.48
CA PRO A 433 -3.12 -15.43 -0.69
C PRO A 433 -3.00 -15.15 0.81
N LEU A 434 -3.95 -15.69 1.57
CA LEU A 434 -3.83 -15.85 3.02
C LEU A 434 -3.10 -17.16 3.35
N ARG A 435 -2.64 -17.29 4.60
CA ARG A 435 -2.15 -18.57 5.10
C ARG A 435 -3.26 -19.62 4.95
N PRO A 436 -2.99 -20.79 4.37
CA PRO A 436 -4.01 -21.80 4.11
C PRO A 436 -4.74 -22.27 5.38
N LEU A 437 -6.06 -22.48 5.28
CA LEU A 437 -6.93 -22.91 6.38
C LEU A 437 -6.43 -24.20 7.05
N GLU A 438 -5.92 -25.14 6.24
CA GLU A 438 -5.43 -26.44 6.70
C GLU A 438 -4.21 -26.36 7.63
N LEU A 439 -3.51 -25.21 7.67
CA LEU A 439 -2.40 -24.98 8.59
C LEU A 439 -2.88 -24.49 9.97
N GLY A 440 -4.19 -24.37 10.18
CA GLY A 440 -4.78 -23.98 11.44
C GLY A 440 -4.57 -22.52 11.80
N GLU A 441 -4.94 -22.21 13.04
CA GLU A 441 -4.92 -20.84 13.56
C GLU A 441 -3.50 -20.34 13.88
N ASN A 442 -3.43 -19.03 14.09
CA ASN A 442 -2.23 -18.36 14.57
C ASN A 442 -1.99 -18.65 16.06
N GLU A 443 -0.82 -19.18 16.39
CA GLU A 443 -0.41 -19.46 17.77
C GLU A 443 -0.35 -18.17 18.62
N THR A 444 0.08 -17.05 18.05
CA THR A 444 0.20 -15.76 18.77
C THR A 444 -1.11 -15.00 18.87
N ALA A 445 -2.10 -15.30 18.02
CA ALA A 445 -3.43 -14.70 18.13
C ALA A 445 -4.23 -15.26 19.31
N ALA A 446 -3.79 -16.37 19.95
CA ALA A 446 -4.57 -17.07 20.97
C ALA A 446 -5.11 -16.16 22.10
N PRO A 447 -4.36 -15.18 22.66
CA PRO A 447 -4.88 -14.34 23.74
C PRO A 447 -5.90 -13.28 23.29
N ASN A 448 -5.89 -12.87 22.01
CA ASN A 448 -6.70 -11.75 21.48
C ASN A 448 -7.36 -12.09 20.14
N ARG A 449 -7.73 -13.35 19.95
CA ARG A 449 -8.17 -13.92 18.67
C ARG A 449 -9.35 -13.18 18.06
N ALA A 450 -10.38 -12.91 18.86
CA ALA A 450 -11.57 -12.18 18.43
C ALA A 450 -11.23 -10.77 17.95
N LEU A 451 -10.34 -10.05 18.67
CA LEU A 451 -9.91 -8.71 18.26
C LEU A 451 -9.10 -8.75 16.96
N TYR A 452 -8.22 -9.74 16.79
CA TYR A 452 -7.43 -9.90 15.57
C TYR A 452 -8.32 -10.11 14.34
N TYR A 453 -9.27 -11.05 14.39
CA TYR A 453 -10.20 -11.28 13.28
C TYR A 453 -11.15 -10.09 13.08
N ALA A 454 -11.64 -9.47 14.16
CA ALA A 454 -12.48 -8.28 14.05
C ALA A 454 -11.74 -7.14 13.33
N MET A 455 -10.45 -6.92 13.63
CA MET A 455 -9.63 -5.95 12.90
C MET A 455 -9.49 -6.28 11.40
N LEU A 456 -9.51 -7.56 11.04
CA LEU A 456 -9.51 -8.04 9.66
C LEU A 456 -10.91 -8.13 9.03
N GLY A 457 -11.95 -7.65 9.74
CA GLY A 457 -13.33 -7.66 9.24
C GLY A 457 -13.95 -9.06 9.17
N ALA A 458 -13.52 -9.96 10.06
CA ALA A 458 -13.96 -11.35 10.11
C ALA A 458 -14.28 -11.79 11.55
N ARG A 459 -15.10 -12.83 11.71
CA ARG A 459 -15.41 -13.40 13.03
C ARG A 459 -14.38 -14.42 13.50
N ASP A 460 -13.87 -15.20 12.57
CA ASP A 460 -12.92 -16.29 12.79
C ASP A 460 -12.07 -16.51 11.52
N LEU A 461 -11.21 -17.53 11.54
CA LEU A 461 -10.34 -17.85 10.41
C LEU A 461 -11.13 -18.25 9.14
N GLU A 462 -12.19 -19.04 9.29
CA GLU A 462 -12.99 -19.50 8.15
C GLU A 462 -13.73 -18.32 7.50
N ASP A 463 -14.30 -17.44 8.33
CA ASP A 463 -14.92 -16.20 7.88
C ASP A 463 -13.91 -15.27 7.20
N LEU A 464 -12.68 -15.16 7.72
CA LEU A 464 -11.62 -14.39 7.09
C LEU A 464 -11.33 -14.88 5.68
N HIS A 465 -11.20 -16.20 5.50
CA HIS A 465 -11.00 -16.78 4.17
C HIS A 465 -12.20 -16.57 3.25
N ARG A 466 -13.43 -16.72 3.76
CA ARG A 466 -14.65 -16.47 2.99
C ARG A 466 -14.74 -15.01 2.53
N VAL A 467 -14.49 -14.05 3.43
CA VAL A 467 -14.52 -12.62 3.09
C VAL A 467 -13.42 -12.27 2.10
N ASN A 468 -12.19 -12.73 2.32
CA ASN A 468 -11.08 -12.49 1.40
C ASN A 468 -11.34 -13.12 0.01
N ALA A 469 -11.93 -14.32 -0.04
CA ALA A 469 -12.32 -14.95 -1.30
C ALA A 469 -13.32 -14.09 -2.09
N ARG A 470 -14.33 -13.51 -1.43
CA ARG A 470 -15.29 -12.60 -2.10
C ARG A 470 -14.60 -11.38 -2.73
N TYR A 471 -13.64 -10.78 -2.05
CA TYR A 471 -12.89 -9.65 -2.61
C TYR A 471 -11.94 -10.09 -3.74
N ARG A 472 -11.35 -11.27 -3.65
CA ARG A 472 -10.57 -11.86 -4.76
C ARG A 472 -11.44 -12.14 -5.98
N ASP A 473 -12.65 -12.65 -5.79
CA ASP A 473 -13.59 -12.90 -6.88
C ASP A 473 -14.03 -11.59 -7.54
N ALA A 474 -14.26 -10.53 -6.76
CA ALA A 474 -14.50 -9.18 -7.28
C ALA A 474 -13.28 -8.61 -8.04
N LEU A 475 -12.06 -8.83 -7.55
CA LEU A 475 -10.83 -8.48 -8.28
C LEU A 475 -10.77 -9.19 -9.64
N ALA A 476 -11.07 -10.48 -9.69
CA ALA A 476 -11.10 -11.24 -10.93
C ALA A 476 -12.21 -10.77 -11.89
N ALA A 477 -13.40 -10.47 -11.36
CA ALA A 477 -14.50 -9.92 -12.15
C ALA A 477 -14.14 -8.57 -12.77
N VAL A 478 -13.52 -7.66 -12.00
CA VAL A 478 -13.06 -6.36 -12.52
C VAL A 478 -11.93 -6.54 -13.53
N ALA A 479 -10.96 -7.42 -13.25
CA ALA A 479 -9.87 -7.70 -14.16
C ALA A 479 -10.39 -8.16 -15.53
N ALA A 480 -11.31 -9.12 -15.55
CA ALA A 480 -11.95 -9.60 -16.76
C ALA A 480 -12.76 -8.49 -17.47
N ARG A 481 -13.57 -7.74 -16.73
CA ARG A 481 -14.40 -6.64 -17.26
C ARG A 481 -13.58 -5.51 -17.88
N GLU A 482 -12.43 -5.18 -17.28
CA GLU A 482 -11.57 -4.07 -17.71
C GLU A 482 -10.47 -4.50 -18.71
N GLY A 483 -10.41 -5.78 -19.06
CA GLY A 483 -9.37 -6.34 -19.94
C GLY A 483 -7.97 -6.28 -19.32
N VAL A 484 -7.88 -6.32 -17.99
CA VAL A 484 -6.61 -6.25 -17.24
C VAL A 484 -6.16 -7.67 -16.87
N PRO A 485 -4.93 -8.09 -17.20
CA PRO A 485 -4.40 -9.37 -16.75
C PRO A 485 -4.45 -9.52 -15.23
N LEU A 486 -4.78 -10.72 -14.76
CA LEU A 486 -4.73 -11.11 -13.35
C LEU A 486 -3.69 -12.23 -13.17
N LEU A 487 -2.87 -12.10 -12.13
CA LEU A 487 -2.08 -13.19 -11.57
C LEU A 487 -2.75 -13.68 -10.28
N ASP A 488 -3.21 -14.94 -10.28
CA ASP A 488 -3.76 -15.59 -9.08
C ASP A 488 -2.64 -16.11 -8.18
N GLY A 489 -2.35 -15.37 -7.10
CA GLY A 489 -1.36 -15.75 -6.10
C GLY A 489 -1.73 -17.02 -5.32
N ASP A 490 -3.01 -17.34 -5.16
CA ASP A 490 -3.44 -18.59 -4.52
C ASP A 490 -3.06 -19.80 -5.38
N ALA A 491 -3.30 -19.72 -6.69
CA ALA A 491 -2.86 -20.75 -7.64
C ALA A 491 -1.33 -20.92 -7.62
N ALA A 492 -0.58 -19.82 -7.59
CA ALA A 492 0.88 -19.86 -7.48
C ALA A 492 1.36 -20.57 -6.20
N PHE A 493 0.74 -20.27 -5.05
CA PHE A 493 1.10 -20.88 -3.77
C PHE A 493 0.71 -22.36 -3.70
N ARG A 494 -0.46 -22.75 -4.24
CA ARG A 494 -0.85 -24.17 -4.36
C ARG A 494 0.14 -24.94 -5.24
N ALA A 495 0.47 -24.41 -6.41
CA ALA A 495 1.44 -25.01 -7.33
C ALA A 495 2.85 -25.11 -6.73
N TRP A 496 3.24 -24.18 -5.87
CA TRP A 496 4.49 -24.26 -5.12
C TRP A 496 4.47 -25.41 -4.11
N ARG A 497 3.44 -25.46 -3.24
CA ARG A 497 3.32 -26.47 -2.17
C ARG A 497 3.18 -27.88 -2.71
N ALA A 498 2.52 -28.07 -3.85
CA ALA A 498 2.45 -29.35 -4.53
C ALA A 498 3.84 -29.88 -4.94
N ARG A 499 4.77 -28.99 -5.29
CA ARG A 499 6.15 -29.35 -5.68
C ARG A 499 7.12 -29.38 -4.50
N HIS A 500 6.83 -28.65 -3.43
CA HIS A 500 7.70 -28.49 -2.26
C HIS A 500 6.89 -28.74 -0.97
N PRO A 501 6.42 -29.97 -0.74
CA PRO A 501 5.70 -30.29 0.47
C PRO A 501 6.58 -30.01 1.70
N GLY A 502 6.02 -29.32 2.70
CA GLY A 502 6.72 -28.97 3.94
C GLY A 502 7.38 -27.58 3.95
N GLU A 503 7.51 -26.90 2.82
CA GLU A 503 8.00 -25.51 2.82
C GLU A 503 6.88 -24.54 3.25
N ALA A 504 7.08 -23.87 4.38
CA ALA A 504 6.15 -22.85 4.87
C ALA A 504 6.31 -21.54 4.08
N LEU A 505 5.19 -21.02 3.54
CA LEU A 505 5.13 -19.74 2.82
C LEU A 505 4.68 -18.57 3.71
N PHE A 506 4.33 -18.88 4.95
CA PHE A 506 3.91 -17.96 6.01
C PHE A 506 4.61 -18.42 7.31
N SER A 507 4.73 -17.54 8.31
CA SER A 507 5.14 -17.99 9.64
C SER A 507 3.98 -18.69 10.36
N SER A 508 4.29 -19.42 11.44
CA SER A 508 3.26 -19.93 12.34
C SER A 508 2.48 -18.80 13.05
N GLU A 509 3.06 -17.60 13.09
CA GLU A 509 2.58 -16.44 13.85
C GLU A 509 1.91 -15.34 13.00
N ASP A 510 1.81 -15.52 11.69
CA ASP A 510 1.26 -14.53 10.77
C ASP A 510 0.37 -15.20 9.71
N LEU A 511 -0.92 -14.90 9.74
CA LEU A 511 -1.92 -15.48 8.80
C LEU A 511 -1.98 -14.71 7.49
N VAL A 512 -1.42 -13.51 7.45
CA VAL A 512 -1.73 -12.51 6.43
C VAL A 512 -0.53 -12.25 5.55
N HIS A 513 0.66 -12.19 6.13
CA HIS A 513 1.85 -11.76 5.41
C HIS A 513 2.69 -12.97 4.99
N PRO A 514 2.96 -13.13 3.68
CA PRO A 514 3.91 -14.13 3.21
C PRO A 514 5.28 -13.89 3.86
N ASN A 515 5.92 -14.96 4.30
CA ASN A 515 7.30 -14.90 4.77
C ASN A 515 8.26 -14.71 3.58
N ARG A 516 9.57 -14.70 3.83
CA ARG A 516 10.59 -14.61 2.77
C ARG A 516 10.38 -15.59 1.60
N ARG A 517 10.02 -16.85 1.88
CA ARG A 517 9.79 -17.85 0.85
C ARG A 517 8.52 -17.57 0.06
N GLY A 518 7.44 -17.19 0.73
CA GLY A 518 6.20 -16.75 0.08
C GLY A 518 6.42 -15.53 -0.83
N ALA A 519 7.20 -14.55 -0.36
CA ALA A 519 7.59 -13.39 -1.17
C ALA A 519 8.41 -13.79 -2.41
N ASP A 520 9.34 -14.74 -2.28
CA ASP A 520 10.12 -15.27 -3.40
C ASP A 520 9.24 -16.02 -4.43
N VAL A 521 8.16 -16.69 -4.00
CA VAL A 521 7.16 -17.35 -4.87
C VAL A 521 6.33 -16.33 -5.63
N LEU A 522 5.83 -15.28 -4.95
CA LEU A 522 5.13 -14.18 -5.61
C LEU A 522 6.01 -13.52 -6.67
N ALA A 523 7.26 -13.18 -6.31
CA ALA A 523 8.21 -12.57 -7.22
C ALA A 523 8.50 -13.43 -8.45
N ALA A 524 8.67 -14.75 -8.28
CA ALA A 524 8.86 -15.67 -9.39
C ALA A 524 7.65 -15.68 -10.34
N SER A 525 6.45 -15.70 -9.77
CA SER A 525 5.19 -15.79 -10.50
C SER A 525 4.90 -14.49 -11.25
N VAL A 526 5.14 -13.34 -10.62
CA VAL A 526 5.06 -12.02 -11.27
C VAL A 526 6.04 -11.95 -12.43
N LEU A 527 7.31 -12.31 -12.22
CA LEU A 527 8.31 -12.28 -13.29
C LEU A 527 7.91 -13.16 -14.49
N ALA A 528 7.45 -14.38 -14.22
CA ALA A 528 6.99 -15.30 -15.25
C ALA A 528 5.79 -14.72 -16.02
N ARG A 529 4.81 -14.14 -15.30
CA ARG A 529 3.64 -13.53 -15.92
C ARG A 529 3.98 -12.32 -16.77
N LEU A 530 4.89 -11.45 -16.31
CA LEU A 530 5.34 -10.30 -17.08
C LEU A 530 6.08 -10.70 -18.37
N ARG A 531 6.82 -11.83 -18.36
CA ARG A 531 7.43 -12.41 -19.57
C ARG A 531 6.40 -12.99 -20.53
N GLU A 532 5.46 -13.77 -20.02
CA GLU A 532 4.37 -14.35 -20.81
C GLU A 532 3.58 -13.27 -21.55
N LEU A 533 3.37 -12.13 -20.90
CA LEU A 533 2.69 -10.98 -21.49
C LEU A 533 3.57 -10.17 -22.47
N GLY A 534 4.86 -10.50 -22.62
CA GLY A 534 5.81 -9.74 -23.45
C GLY A 534 6.12 -8.34 -22.91
N TRP A 535 6.00 -8.13 -21.59
CA TRP A 535 6.13 -6.79 -20.99
C TRP A 535 7.54 -6.45 -20.52
N LEU A 536 8.46 -7.41 -20.54
CA LEU A 536 9.85 -7.23 -20.11
C LEU A 536 10.84 -7.16 -21.28
N GLU A 537 10.35 -7.24 -22.51
CA GLU A 537 11.19 -6.97 -23.68
C GLU A 537 11.55 -5.50 -23.66
N ALA A 538 12.84 -5.19 -23.68
CA ALA A 538 13.30 -3.80 -23.73
C ALA A 538 12.67 -3.16 -24.96
N SER A 539 11.99 -2.02 -24.77
CA SER A 539 11.60 -1.16 -25.89
C SER A 539 12.84 -0.98 -26.75
N ALA A 540 12.78 -1.41 -28.01
CA ALA A 540 13.91 -1.30 -28.92
C ALA A 540 14.46 0.13 -28.83
N PRO A 541 15.77 0.32 -28.58
CA PRO A 541 16.35 1.64 -28.35
C PRO A 541 16.05 2.53 -29.57
N GLY A 542 15.05 3.41 -29.44
CA GLY A 542 14.54 4.24 -30.53
C GLY A 542 13.04 4.48 -30.59
N SER A 543 12.20 3.72 -29.86
CA SER A 543 10.73 3.86 -29.97
C SER A 543 10.09 4.93 -29.04
N HIS A 544 10.87 5.68 -28.26
CA HIS A 544 10.37 6.83 -27.50
C HIS A 544 10.68 8.11 -28.28
N GLY A 545 10.09 8.18 -29.48
CA GLY A 545 10.12 9.36 -30.33
C GLY A 545 8.95 10.29 -30.01
N ARG A 546 9.28 11.36 -29.27
CA ARG A 546 8.58 12.66 -29.12
C ARG A 546 7.18 12.71 -28.52
#